data_AF-A0A9X8N5J2-F1
#
_entry.id   AF-A0A9X8N5J2-F1
#
_cell.length_a   1.000
_cell.length_b   1.000
_cell.length_c   1.000
_cell.angle_alpha   90.00
_cell.angle_beta   90.00
_cell.angle_gamma   90.00
#
_symmetry.space_group_name_H-M   'P 1'
#
loop_
_entity.id
_entity.type
_entity.pdbx_description
1 polymer ?
#
loop_
_entity_poly.entity_id
_entity_poly.type
_entity_poly.pdbx_seq_one_letter_code
_entity_poly.pdbx_strand_id
1 'polypeptide(L)'
;MWTHLSALLTITVGASFCCGLGGILGWIAPMTIRNNPRNLQDPLVRHHGAQAMNFGITQGIMVVLGFIMYLSGVMTLSFATVDQQSEPVVPLALPIVLLSVLALLGAFVITGIVFAIIGTVKASRGQMWSYPKFVAWPMVKA
;
A
#
# COMPACT_ATOMS: atom_id res chain seq x y z
N MET A 1 3.96 18.17 -11.83
CA MET A 1 5.02 17.80 -10.86
C MET A 1 4.46 17.36 -9.51
N TRP A 2 3.63 18.19 -8.86
CA TRP A 2 3.12 17.95 -7.49
C TRP A 2 2.26 16.68 -7.30
N THR A 3 1.46 16.28 -8.29
CA THR A 3 0.64 15.04 -8.26
C THR A 3 1.44 13.74 -8.27
N HIS A 4 2.68 13.79 -8.74
CA HIS A 4 3.56 12.63 -8.86
C HIS A 4 4.43 12.48 -7.63
N LEU A 5 4.84 13.62 -7.06
CA LEU A 5 5.32 13.68 -5.69
C LEU A 5 4.27 13.11 -4.73
N SER A 6 2.97 13.33 -4.93
CA SER A 6 1.98 12.65 -4.08
C SER A 6 1.94 11.14 -4.26
N ALA A 7 2.22 10.57 -5.43
CA ALA A 7 2.30 9.11 -5.55
C ALA A 7 3.53 8.54 -4.82
N LEU A 8 4.68 9.21 -4.95
CA LEU A 8 5.88 8.88 -4.17
C LEU A 8 5.65 9.09 -2.68
N LEU A 9 4.95 10.15 -2.28
CA LEU A 9 4.57 10.46 -0.91
C LEU A 9 3.54 9.47 -0.39
N THR A 10 2.57 9.02 -1.19
CA THR A 10 1.64 7.94 -0.86
C THR A 10 2.39 6.67 -0.53
N ILE A 11 3.54 6.40 -1.14
CA ILE A 11 4.36 5.23 -0.83
C ILE A 11 5.36 5.49 0.29
N THR A 12 5.97 6.66 0.37
CA THR A 12 6.93 6.96 1.46
C THR A 12 6.21 7.27 2.75
N VAL A 13 5.17 8.11 2.77
CA VAL A 13 4.27 8.23 3.93
C VAL A 13 3.48 6.93 4.15
N GLY A 14 3.12 6.24 3.07
CA GLY A 14 2.37 4.97 3.12
C GLY A 14 3.10 3.80 3.76
N ALA A 15 4.36 3.62 3.36
CA ALA A 15 5.19 2.49 3.76
C ALA A 15 6.19 2.84 4.87
N SER A 16 6.61 4.11 5.01
CA SER A 16 7.67 4.50 5.96
C SER A 16 7.15 4.89 7.34
N PHE A 17 5.89 5.30 7.51
CA PHE A 17 5.30 5.40 8.85
C PHE A 17 4.81 4.02 9.31
N CYS A 18 5.80 3.24 9.75
CA CYS A 18 5.76 2.27 10.84
C CYS A 18 4.32 1.90 11.29
N CYS A 19 3.91 0.65 11.04
CA CYS A 19 2.67 0.03 11.53
C CYS A 19 1.37 0.30 10.74
N GLY A 20 1.43 0.43 9.40
CA GLY A 20 0.25 0.34 8.54
C GLY A 20 -0.68 1.56 8.49
N LEU A 21 -0.52 2.51 9.42
CA LEU A 21 -1.23 3.80 9.42
C LEU A 21 -0.92 4.63 8.17
N GLY A 22 0.33 4.56 7.69
CA GLY A 22 0.72 5.17 6.42
C GLY A 22 -0.13 4.65 5.26
N GLY A 23 -0.27 3.33 5.13
CA GLY A 23 -1.02 2.69 4.04
C GLY A 23 -2.49 3.11 4.04
N ILE A 24 -3.05 3.39 5.22
CA ILE A 24 -4.41 3.87 5.40
C ILE A 24 -4.54 5.36 5.06
N LEU A 25 -3.51 6.19 5.20
CA LEU A 25 -3.59 7.64 4.94
C LEU A 25 -3.00 8.06 3.59
N GLY A 26 -2.37 7.14 2.87
CA GLY A 26 -1.66 7.41 1.61
C GLY A 26 -2.52 8.03 0.50
N TRP A 27 -3.84 7.87 0.53
CA TRP A 27 -4.77 8.46 -0.45
C TRP A 27 -5.13 9.93 -0.16
N ILE A 28 -4.82 10.46 1.02
CA ILE A 28 -5.17 11.84 1.40
C ILE A 28 -4.38 12.86 0.58
N ALA A 29 -3.07 12.67 0.43
CA ALA A 29 -2.23 13.56 -0.37
C ALA A 29 -2.71 13.70 -1.83
N PRO A 30 -2.95 12.61 -2.60
CA PRO A 30 -3.45 12.73 -3.96
C PRO A 30 -4.87 13.32 -4.04
N MET A 31 -5.74 13.09 -3.05
CA MET A 31 -7.03 13.78 -2.98
C MET A 31 -6.87 15.30 -2.86
N THR A 32 -6.07 15.77 -1.91
CA THR A 32 -5.87 17.20 -1.65
C THR A 32 -5.30 17.91 -2.87
N ILE A 33 -4.38 17.27 -3.59
CA ILE A 33 -3.78 17.85 -4.80
C ILE A 33 -4.76 17.84 -5.97
N ARG A 34 -5.53 16.75 -6.15
CA ARG A 34 -6.53 16.64 -7.23
C ARG A 34 -7.68 17.65 -7.04
N ASN A 35 -8.17 17.82 -5.81
CA ASN A 35 -9.30 18.69 -5.50
C ASN A 35 -8.89 20.16 -5.27
N ASN A 36 -7.62 20.51 -5.41
CA ASN A 36 -7.17 21.90 -5.32
C ASN A 36 -7.76 22.72 -6.49
N PRO A 37 -8.43 23.86 -6.24
CA PRO A 37 -9.00 24.70 -7.30
C PRO A 37 -8.01 25.08 -8.42
N ARG A 38 -6.72 25.21 -8.07
CA ARG A 38 -5.64 25.55 -9.02
C ARG A 38 -5.35 24.43 -10.03
N ASN A 39 -5.74 23.20 -9.69
CA ASN A 39 -5.41 21.98 -10.41
C ASN A 39 -6.62 21.37 -11.14
N LEU A 40 -7.84 21.91 -10.93
CA LEU A 40 -9.08 21.36 -11.49
C LEU A 40 -9.11 21.39 -13.02
N GLN A 41 -8.42 22.33 -13.64
CA GLN A 41 -8.43 22.53 -15.10
C GLN A 41 -7.32 21.74 -15.82
N ASP A 42 -6.39 21.13 -15.10
CA ASP A 42 -5.29 20.36 -15.70
C ASP A 42 -5.69 18.87 -15.83
N PRO A 43 -5.89 18.35 -17.07
CA PRO A 43 -6.28 16.95 -17.29
C PRO A 43 -5.22 15.96 -16.82
N LEU A 44 -3.94 16.31 -16.92
CA LEU A 44 -2.81 15.46 -16.55
C LEU A 44 -2.81 15.26 -15.04
N VAL A 45 -2.98 16.36 -14.29
CA VAL A 45 -3.07 16.35 -12.82
C VAL A 45 -4.28 15.55 -12.35
N ARG A 46 -5.44 15.71 -12.98
CA ARG A 46 -6.64 14.94 -12.62
C ARG A 46 -6.49 13.45 -12.87
N HIS A 47 -5.96 13.07 -14.04
CA HIS A 47 -5.73 11.67 -14.40
C HIS A 47 -4.79 11.00 -13.42
N HIS A 48 -3.63 11.59 -13.18
CA HIS A 48 -2.64 11.00 -12.32
C HIS A 48 -2.96 11.10 -10.82
N GLY A 49 -3.69 12.14 -10.41
CA GLY A 49 -4.23 12.23 -9.06
C GLY A 49 -5.23 11.12 -8.76
N ALA A 50 -6.11 10.79 -9.73
CA ALA A 50 -7.03 9.66 -9.60
C ALA A 50 -6.29 8.32 -9.58
N GLN A 51 -5.27 8.14 -10.41
CA GLN A 51 -4.42 6.95 -10.43
C GLN A 51 -3.67 6.74 -9.11
N ALA A 52 -3.06 7.81 -8.57
CA ALA A 52 -2.36 7.77 -7.29
C ALA A 52 -3.32 7.51 -6.11
N MET A 53 -4.53 8.04 -6.17
CA MET A 53 -5.56 7.77 -5.17
C MET A 53 -6.06 6.32 -5.24
N ASN A 54 -6.36 5.79 -6.42
CA ASN A 54 -6.74 4.39 -6.60
C ASN A 54 -5.67 3.44 -6.08
N PHE A 55 -4.40 3.76 -6.34
CA PHE A 55 -3.27 3.05 -5.76
C PHE A 55 -3.22 3.18 -4.23
N GLY A 56 -3.36 4.38 -3.66
CA GLY A 56 -3.35 4.59 -2.21
C GLY A 56 -4.48 3.83 -1.50
N ILE A 57 -5.69 3.80 -2.07
CA ILE A 57 -6.82 3.07 -1.47
C ILE A 57 -6.61 1.55 -1.57
N THR A 58 -6.11 1.02 -2.69
CA THR A 58 -5.78 -0.42 -2.77
C THR A 58 -4.69 -0.80 -1.79
N GLN A 59 -3.68 0.05 -1.60
CA GLN A 59 -2.65 -0.17 -0.60
C GLN A 59 -3.25 -0.25 0.81
N GLY A 60 -4.16 0.65 1.16
CA GLY A 60 -4.89 0.62 2.43
C GLY A 60 -5.69 -0.68 2.61
N ILE A 61 -6.43 -1.12 1.59
CA ILE A 61 -7.20 -2.38 1.64
C ILE A 61 -6.27 -3.58 1.89
N MET A 62 -5.17 -3.68 1.15
CA MET A 62 -4.24 -4.80 1.27
C MET A 62 -3.56 -4.83 2.64
N VAL A 63 -3.26 -3.67 3.23
CA VAL A 63 -2.72 -3.57 4.60
C VAL A 63 -3.74 -4.07 5.62
N VAL A 64 -5.02 -3.69 5.49
CA VAL A 64 -6.09 -4.18 6.38
C VAL A 64 -6.26 -5.70 6.26
N LEU A 65 -6.29 -6.24 5.03
CA LEU A 65 -6.38 -7.69 4.80
C LEU A 65 -5.17 -8.43 5.37
N GLY A 66 -3.96 -7.90 5.15
CA GLY A 66 -2.73 -8.47 5.71
C GLY A 66 -2.70 -8.45 7.23
N PHE A 67 -3.22 -7.38 7.84
CA PHE A 67 -3.35 -7.27 9.31
C PHE A 67 -4.35 -8.29 9.88
N ILE A 68 -5.52 -8.46 9.25
CA ILE A 68 -6.50 -9.49 9.64
C ILE A 68 -5.88 -10.89 9.51
N MET A 69 -5.17 -11.15 8.41
CA MET A 69 -4.50 -12.43 8.19
C MET A 69 -3.42 -12.69 9.25
N TYR A 70 -2.61 -11.67 9.59
CA TYR A 70 -1.63 -11.74 10.66
C TYR A 70 -2.27 -12.05 12.02
N LEU A 71 -3.31 -11.31 12.41
CA LEU A 71 -4.02 -11.55 13.67
C LEU A 71 -4.61 -12.97 13.72
N SER A 72 -5.24 -13.42 12.64
CA SER A 72 -5.81 -14.78 12.57
C SER A 72 -4.73 -15.86 12.70
N GLY A 73 -3.56 -15.66 12.07
CA GLY A 73 -2.42 -16.56 12.18
C GLY A 73 -1.88 -16.62 13.61
N VAL A 74 -1.62 -15.46 14.23
CA VAL A 74 -1.16 -15.39 15.62
C VAL A 74 -2.15 -16.06 16.57
N MET A 75 -3.45 -15.77 16.44
CA MET A 75 -4.49 -16.39 17.29
C MET A 75 -4.52 -17.90 17.12
N THR A 76 -4.46 -18.42 15.89
CA THR A 76 -4.44 -19.88 15.62
C THR A 76 -3.23 -20.55 16.25
N LEU A 77 -2.05 -19.92 16.14
CA LEU A 77 -0.83 -20.39 16.81
C LEU A 77 -0.98 -20.36 18.32
N SER A 78 -1.46 -19.25 18.90
CA SER A 78 -1.66 -19.13 20.34
C SER A 78 -2.60 -20.21 20.88
N PHE A 79 -3.72 -20.51 20.21
CA PHE A 79 -4.62 -21.60 20.62
C PHE A 79 -3.98 -22.98 20.50
N ALA A 80 -3.19 -23.24 19.45
CA ALA A 80 -2.45 -24.49 19.31
C ALA A 80 -1.41 -24.70 20.42
N THR A 81 -0.86 -23.61 20.99
CA THR A 81 0.08 -23.70 22.12
C THR A 81 -0.58 -23.92 23.49
N VAL A 82 -1.90 -23.68 23.62
CA VAL A 82 -2.63 -23.85 24.88
C VAL A 82 -2.93 -25.31 25.18
N ASP A 83 -3.09 -26.16 24.14
CA ASP A 83 -3.43 -27.58 24.27
C ASP A 83 -2.17 -28.48 24.44
N GLN A 84 -0.98 -27.94 24.17
CA GLN A 84 0.27 -28.69 24.08
C GLN A 84 1.11 -28.58 25.37
N GLN A 85 0.78 -29.40 26.38
CA GLN A 85 1.53 -29.48 27.65
C GLN A 85 2.80 -30.36 27.57
N SER A 86 3.13 -30.92 26.40
CA SER A 86 4.24 -31.87 26.21
C SER A 86 4.93 -31.67 24.84
N GLU A 87 6.25 -31.47 24.87
CA GLU A 87 7.20 -31.32 23.76
C GLU A 87 7.42 -29.90 23.16
N PRO A 88 8.68 -29.40 23.13
CA PRO A 88 9.04 -28.04 22.73
C PRO A 88 9.16 -27.88 21.21
N VAL A 89 8.10 -28.22 20.45
CA VAL A 89 8.04 -27.98 18.99
C VAL A 89 7.67 -26.52 18.66
N VAL A 90 7.35 -25.74 19.68
CA VAL A 90 6.77 -24.38 19.64
C VAL A 90 7.74 -23.22 19.35
N PRO A 91 9.09 -23.28 19.55
CA PRO A 91 9.92 -22.07 19.46
C PRO A 91 10.17 -21.59 18.03
N LEU A 92 9.98 -22.42 17.00
CA LEU A 92 10.25 -22.06 15.61
C LEU A 92 9.01 -21.66 14.80
N ALA A 93 7.81 -22.06 15.21
CA ALA A 93 6.58 -21.77 14.45
C ALA A 93 6.21 -20.27 14.46
N LEU A 94 6.37 -19.60 15.62
CA LEU A 94 6.15 -18.16 15.76
C LEU A 94 7.07 -17.31 14.87
N PRO A 95 8.41 -17.52 14.86
CA PRO A 95 9.29 -16.76 13.98
C PRO A 95 9.05 -17.06 12.49
N ILE A 96 8.64 -18.29 12.11
CA ILE A 96 8.29 -18.60 10.72
C ILE A 96 7.08 -17.79 10.23
N VAL A 97 6.04 -17.66 11.05
CA VAL A 97 4.85 -16.86 10.70
C VAL A 97 5.15 -15.37 10.68
N LEU A 98 5.99 -14.89 11.60
CA LEU A 98 6.43 -13.50 11.57
C LEU A 98 7.28 -13.20 10.32
N LEU A 99 8.22 -14.08 9.97
CA LEU A 99 9.07 -13.94 8.78
C LEU A 99 8.28 -14.02 7.49
N SER A 100 7.27 -14.89 7.40
CA SER A 100 6.43 -15.00 6.20
C SER A 100 5.58 -13.74 5.99
N VAL A 101 5.04 -13.16 7.06
CA VAL A 101 4.29 -11.90 7.00
C VAL A 101 5.19 -10.72 6.64
N LEU A 102 6.40 -10.65 7.23
CA LEU A 102 7.38 -9.62 6.89
C LEU A 102 7.86 -9.73 5.43
N ALA A 103 8.08 -10.95 4.92
CA ALA A 103 8.47 -11.16 3.53
C ALA A 103 7.36 -10.72 2.56
N LEU A 104 6.09 -11.04 2.85
CA LEU A 104 4.94 -10.61 2.04
C LEU A 104 4.78 -9.08 2.06
N LEU A 105 4.90 -8.45 3.23
CA LEU A 105 4.87 -6.99 3.37
C LEU A 105 6.03 -6.33 2.63
N GLY A 106 7.24 -6.88 2.72
CA GLY A 106 8.41 -6.38 2.00
C GLY A 106 8.23 -6.43 0.49
N ALA A 107 7.79 -7.57 -0.05
CA ALA A 107 7.51 -7.72 -1.48
C ALA A 107 6.42 -6.75 -1.97
N PHE A 108 5.38 -6.54 -1.16
CA PHE A 108 4.31 -5.59 -1.43
C PHE A 108 4.82 -4.15 -1.51
N VAL A 109 5.64 -3.72 -0.54
CA VAL A 109 6.25 -2.38 -0.52
C VAL A 109 7.17 -2.16 -1.73
N ILE A 110 8.02 -3.15 -2.05
CA ILE A 110 8.93 -3.08 -3.20
C ILE A 110 8.15 -2.91 -4.50
N THR A 111 7.09 -3.69 -4.68
CA THR A 111 6.23 -3.62 -5.87
C THR A 111 5.59 -2.23 -6.00
N GLY A 112 5.09 -1.68 -4.89
CA GLY A 112 4.55 -0.33 -4.84
C GLY A 112 5.57 0.73 -5.26
N ILE A 113 6.79 0.66 -4.71
CA ILE A 113 7.89 1.57 -5.04
C ILE A 113 8.19 1.54 -6.54
N VAL A 114 8.34 0.35 -7.13
CA VAL A 114 8.64 0.20 -8.56
C VAL A 114 7.57 0.88 -9.42
N PHE A 115 6.29 0.61 -9.16
CA PHE A 115 5.21 1.18 -9.96
C PHE A 115 5.09 2.70 -9.81
N ALA A 116 5.36 3.26 -8.63
CA ALA A 116 5.38 4.72 -8.50
C ALA A 116 6.59 5.38 -9.12
N ILE A 117 7.77 4.77 -9.09
CA ILE A 117 8.93 5.30 -9.84
C ILE A 117 8.56 5.38 -11.32
N ILE A 118 8.00 4.31 -11.89
CA ILE A 118 7.56 4.29 -13.30
C ILE A 118 6.49 5.39 -13.55
N GLY A 119 5.51 5.51 -12.66
CA GLY A 119 4.44 6.50 -12.79
C GLY A 119 4.92 7.94 -12.67
N THR A 120 5.89 8.22 -11.81
CA THR A 120 6.48 9.56 -11.67
C THR A 120 7.40 9.92 -12.83
N VAL A 121 8.21 8.97 -13.32
CA VAL A 121 9.08 9.16 -14.49
C VAL A 121 8.30 9.37 -15.78
N LYS A 122 7.22 8.61 -16.02
CA LYS A 122 6.40 8.81 -17.23
C LYS A 122 5.66 10.13 -17.21
N ALA A 123 5.18 10.54 -16.04
CA ALA A 123 4.47 11.79 -15.94
C ALA A 123 5.35 13.04 -15.93
N SER A 124 6.61 12.95 -15.48
CA SER A 124 7.57 14.04 -15.66
C SER A 124 7.87 14.30 -17.15
N ARG A 125 7.61 13.30 -18.01
CA ARG A 125 7.65 13.42 -19.47
C ARG A 125 6.31 13.86 -20.09
N GLY A 126 5.32 14.22 -19.28
CA GLY A 126 3.98 14.59 -19.74
C GLY A 126 3.14 13.44 -20.31
N GLN A 127 3.56 12.18 -20.10
CA GLN A 127 2.84 11.01 -20.62
C GLN A 127 1.77 10.55 -19.64
N MET A 128 0.55 10.36 -20.15
CA MET A 128 -0.53 9.75 -19.38
C MET A 128 -0.20 8.27 -19.14
N TRP A 129 -0.05 7.91 -17.87
CA TRP A 129 0.27 6.57 -17.43
C TRP A 129 -0.72 6.15 -16.35
N SER A 130 -1.24 4.94 -16.51
CA SER A 130 -2.17 4.30 -15.59
C SER A 130 -1.52 3.07 -14.97
N TYR A 131 -1.78 2.86 -13.68
CA TYR A 131 -1.36 1.65 -13.00
C TYR A 131 -2.09 0.43 -13.61
N PRO A 132 -1.47 -0.75 -13.58
CA PRO A 132 -2.19 -1.98 -13.87
C PRO A 132 -3.37 -2.16 -12.92
N LYS A 133 -4.51 -2.63 -13.44
CA LYS A 133 -5.78 -2.72 -12.69
C LYS A 133 -5.71 -3.60 -11.44
N PHE A 134 -4.79 -4.56 -11.40
CA PHE A 134 -4.56 -5.42 -10.23
C PHE A 134 -3.78 -4.71 -9.10
N VAL A 135 -3.01 -3.68 -9.43
CA VAL A 135 -2.23 -2.89 -8.46
C VAL A 135 -3.07 -1.72 -7.93
N ALA A 136 -3.77 -1.04 -8.83
CA ALA A 136 -4.66 0.08 -8.49
C ALA A 136 -6.05 -0.20 -9.06
N TRP A 137 -6.96 -0.56 -8.16
CA TRP A 137 -8.34 -0.83 -8.50
C TRP A 137 -9.05 0.48 -8.84
N PRO A 138 -9.78 0.57 -9.97
CA PRO A 138 -10.37 1.83 -10.45
C PRO A 138 -11.62 2.23 -9.64
N MET A 139 -11.42 2.74 -8.43
CA MET A 139 -12.51 3.23 -7.57
C MET A 139 -12.91 4.66 -7.92
N VAL A 140 -11.95 5.51 -8.25
CA VAL A 140 -12.16 6.91 -8.63
C VAL A 140 -11.83 7.11 -10.10
N LYS A 141 -12.75 7.81 -10.78
CA LYS A 141 -12.62 8.19 -12.19
C LYS A 141 -11.62 9.35 -12.33
N ALA A 142 -10.72 9.19 -13.31
CA ALA A 142 -9.82 10.23 -13.81
C ALA A 142 -10.63 11.41 -14.38
#